data_AF-A0A2W6RE67-F1
#
_entry.id   AF-A0A2W6RE67-F1
#
_cell.length_a   1.000
_cell.length_b   1.000
_cell.length_c   1.000
_cell.angle_alpha   90.00
_cell.angle_beta   90.00
_cell.angle_gamma   90.00
#
_symmetry.space_group_name_H-M   'P 1'
#
loop_
_entity.id
_entity.type
_entity.pdbx_description
1 polymer ?
#
loop_
_entity_poly.entity_id
_entity_poly.type
_entity_poly.pdbx_seq_one_letter_code
_entity_poly.pdbx_strand_id
1 'polypeptide(L)'
;MKTLVVALGGNALLQRGEALTAENQYRNIASAVPALARLARSYRLAIVHGNGPQVGLLALQNLAWKEVEPYPLDVLVAESQGMIGYMLAQSLSAQPQMPPVTTVLTRIEVSPDDPAFLQPEKFIGPVYQPEEQEALEAAYGWQRDGGHAEYLLAEEKDLILLPDALSYEDGAFISCGVGTAYEGILRGEVSGSDNVLVVGLGPVGMMAMMLAKGRGAKRIIGVDMLPERLAMAKQLGVMDHGYLATTEGLPQIIAELTHGGADVALDCSGNAAGRLLALQSTADWGRVVYIGETGKVEFEVSADLMHHQRRIIGSWVTSLFHMEKCAHDLTDWKLWPRNAITHRFSLEQAGDAYALMASGKCGKVVINFPD
;
A
#
# COMPACT_ATOMS: atom_id res chain seq x y z
N MET A 1 -36.74 5.45 -32.74
CA MET A 1 -36.78 4.74 -31.43
C MET A 1 -35.65 5.31 -30.57
N LYS A 2 -35.92 5.76 -29.33
CA LYS A 2 -34.89 6.33 -28.43
C LYS A 2 -34.03 5.20 -27.85
N THR A 3 -32.75 5.49 -27.57
CA THR A 3 -31.85 4.52 -26.91
C THR A 3 -31.95 4.69 -25.39
N LEU A 4 -32.06 3.58 -24.66
CA LEU A 4 -32.07 3.56 -23.19
C LEU A 4 -30.94 2.66 -22.69
N VAL A 5 -30.11 3.18 -21.79
CA VAL A 5 -29.06 2.42 -21.11
C VAL A 5 -29.61 1.86 -19.81
N VAL A 6 -29.49 0.55 -19.59
CA VAL A 6 -29.92 -0.12 -18.35
C VAL A 6 -28.72 -0.80 -17.72
N ALA A 7 -28.36 -0.40 -16.50
CA ALA A 7 -27.27 -0.98 -15.74
C ALA A 7 -27.79 -2.05 -14.77
N LEU A 8 -27.37 -3.30 -14.99
CA LEU A 8 -27.61 -4.41 -14.08
C LEU A 8 -26.47 -4.46 -13.05
N GLY A 9 -26.77 -4.13 -11.80
CA GLY A 9 -25.79 -4.23 -10.71
C GLY A 9 -25.30 -5.67 -10.52
N GLY A 10 -24.09 -5.86 -9.96
CA GLY A 10 -23.54 -7.20 -9.69
C GLY A 10 -24.46 -8.08 -8.82
N ASN A 11 -25.15 -7.46 -7.86
CA ASN A 11 -26.14 -8.12 -7.00
C ASN A 11 -27.41 -8.57 -7.74
N ALA A 12 -27.66 -8.06 -8.95
CA ALA A 12 -28.79 -8.47 -9.79
C ALA A 12 -28.49 -9.75 -10.59
N LEU A 13 -27.21 -10.17 -10.65
CA LEU A 13 -26.77 -11.41 -11.30
C LEU A 13 -26.40 -12.49 -10.28
N LEU A 14 -26.02 -12.10 -9.07
CA LEU A 14 -25.75 -13.01 -7.95
C LEU A 14 -26.11 -12.33 -6.63
N GLN A 15 -27.00 -12.91 -5.82
CA GLN A 15 -27.32 -12.34 -4.51
C GLN A 15 -26.21 -12.66 -3.50
N ARG A 16 -26.08 -11.81 -2.47
CA ARG A 16 -25.03 -11.97 -1.44
C ARG A 16 -25.21 -13.30 -0.70
N GLY A 17 -24.18 -14.13 -0.73
CA GLY A 17 -24.17 -15.46 -0.09
C GLY A 17 -24.69 -16.60 -0.96
N GLU A 18 -25.15 -16.34 -2.20
CA GLU A 18 -25.46 -17.42 -3.13
C GLU A 18 -24.18 -18.04 -3.72
N ALA A 19 -24.20 -19.35 -3.91
CA ALA A 19 -23.16 -20.03 -4.67
C ALA A 19 -23.17 -19.56 -6.13
N LEU A 20 -21.98 -19.35 -6.72
CA LEU A 20 -21.80 -18.99 -8.13
C LEU A 20 -22.05 -20.20 -9.05
N THR A 21 -23.30 -20.63 -9.16
CA THR A 21 -23.73 -21.69 -10.08
C THR A 21 -24.42 -21.11 -11.30
N ALA A 22 -24.39 -21.82 -12.43
CA ALA A 22 -25.11 -21.42 -13.64
C ALA A 22 -26.63 -21.30 -13.38
N GLU A 23 -27.19 -22.19 -12.55
CA GLU A 23 -28.60 -22.17 -12.18
C GLU A 23 -28.98 -20.89 -11.42
N ASN A 24 -28.20 -20.50 -10.41
CA ASN A 24 -28.44 -19.27 -9.65
C ASN A 24 -28.33 -18.04 -10.56
N GLN A 25 -27.35 -18.01 -11.47
CA GLN A 25 -27.22 -16.93 -12.44
C GLN A 25 -28.43 -16.82 -13.38
N TYR A 26 -28.93 -17.93 -13.94
CA TYR A 26 -30.15 -17.92 -14.76
C TYR A 26 -31.38 -17.48 -13.96
N ARG A 27 -31.51 -17.92 -12.70
CA ARG A 27 -32.60 -17.51 -11.80
C ARG A 27 -32.60 -16.01 -11.55
N ASN A 28 -31.43 -15.44 -11.28
CA ASN A 28 -31.28 -14.00 -11.05
C ASN A 28 -31.55 -13.19 -12.33
N ILE A 29 -31.02 -13.64 -13.48
CA ILE A 29 -31.33 -13.05 -14.80
C ILE A 29 -32.84 -13.07 -15.07
N ALA A 30 -33.52 -14.19 -14.80
CA ALA A 30 -34.95 -14.33 -15.03
C ALA A 30 -35.81 -13.29 -14.28
N SER A 31 -35.30 -12.76 -13.16
CA SER A 31 -35.99 -11.69 -12.41
C SER A 31 -35.98 -10.35 -13.16
N ALA A 32 -34.92 -10.05 -13.92
CA ALA A 32 -34.75 -8.78 -14.65
C ALA A 32 -35.37 -8.82 -16.06
N VAL A 33 -35.43 -10.00 -16.68
CA VAL A 33 -35.85 -10.21 -18.07
C VAL A 33 -37.25 -9.63 -18.39
N PRO A 34 -38.30 -9.82 -17.58
CA PRO A 34 -39.63 -9.26 -17.90
C PRO A 34 -39.64 -7.72 -17.96
N ALA A 35 -38.87 -7.06 -17.10
CA ALA A 35 -38.78 -5.60 -17.09
C ALA A 35 -38.04 -5.10 -18.35
N LEU A 36 -36.92 -5.75 -18.69
CA LEU A 36 -36.15 -5.44 -19.89
C LEU A 36 -36.97 -5.67 -21.16
N ALA A 37 -37.69 -6.79 -21.27
CA ALA A 37 -38.53 -7.10 -22.41
C ALA A 37 -39.67 -6.08 -22.62
N ARG A 38 -40.28 -5.58 -21.53
CA ARG A 38 -41.27 -4.48 -21.63
C ARG A 38 -40.64 -3.20 -22.17
N LEU A 39 -39.45 -2.84 -21.71
CA LEU A 39 -38.75 -1.64 -22.17
C LEU A 39 -38.33 -1.75 -23.63
N ALA A 40 -37.93 -2.94 -24.08
CA ALA A 40 -37.50 -3.20 -25.45
C ALA A 40 -38.61 -2.95 -26.50
N ARG A 41 -39.89 -2.94 -26.09
CA ARG A 41 -41.02 -2.60 -26.97
C ARG A 41 -41.03 -1.13 -27.40
N SER A 42 -40.47 -0.24 -26.58
CA SER A 42 -40.53 1.21 -26.79
C SER A 42 -39.15 1.84 -26.99
N TYR A 43 -38.09 1.17 -26.55
CA TYR A 43 -36.72 1.69 -26.53
C TYR A 43 -35.73 0.70 -27.13
N ARG A 44 -34.73 1.22 -27.83
CA ARG A 44 -33.54 0.44 -28.20
C ARG A 44 -32.68 0.33 -26.95
N LEU A 45 -32.53 -0.88 -26.41
CA LEU A 45 -31.82 -1.06 -25.14
C LEU A 45 -30.32 -1.25 -25.37
N ALA A 46 -29.52 -0.60 -24.54
CA ALA A 46 -28.13 -0.94 -24.29
C ALA A 46 -28.04 -1.42 -22.83
N ILE A 47 -27.74 -2.70 -22.61
CA ILE A 47 -27.69 -3.29 -21.28
C ILE A 47 -26.22 -3.41 -20.88
N VAL A 48 -25.87 -2.85 -19.73
CA VAL A 48 -24.53 -2.97 -19.14
C VAL A 48 -24.63 -3.75 -17.83
N HIS A 49 -23.58 -4.46 -17.45
CA HIS A 49 -23.56 -5.25 -16.22
C HIS A 49 -22.21 -5.20 -15.52
N GLY A 50 -22.20 -5.47 -14.22
CA GLY A 50 -20.99 -5.83 -13.49
C GLY A 50 -20.68 -7.33 -13.58
N ASN A 51 -19.44 -7.72 -13.33
CA ASN A 51 -18.96 -9.11 -13.40
C ASN A 51 -18.06 -9.51 -12.22
N GLY A 52 -17.92 -8.69 -11.18
CA GLY A 52 -16.95 -8.88 -10.08
C GLY A 52 -16.95 -10.27 -9.44
N PRO A 53 -18.11 -10.82 -9.04
CA PRO A 53 -18.18 -12.19 -8.52
C PRO A 53 -17.77 -13.25 -9.54
N GLN A 54 -18.18 -13.10 -10.81
CA GLN A 54 -17.92 -14.06 -11.87
C GLN A 54 -16.45 -14.08 -12.28
N VAL A 55 -15.84 -12.91 -12.49
CA VAL A 55 -14.41 -12.82 -12.84
C VAL A 55 -13.53 -13.34 -11.70
N GLY A 56 -13.92 -13.11 -10.44
CA GLY A 56 -13.21 -13.66 -9.30
C GLY A 56 -13.31 -15.18 -9.20
N LEU A 57 -14.48 -15.77 -9.47
CA LEU A 57 -14.59 -17.23 -9.57
C LEU A 57 -13.75 -17.79 -10.72
N LEU A 58 -13.79 -17.16 -11.90
CA LEU A 58 -12.96 -17.58 -13.03
C LEU A 58 -11.48 -17.52 -12.66
N ALA A 59 -11.02 -16.48 -11.97
CA ALA A 59 -9.65 -16.39 -11.48
C ALA A 59 -9.29 -17.55 -10.54
N LEU A 60 -10.17 -17.90 -9.60
CA LEU A 60 -9.94 -19.05 -8.70
C LEU A 60 -9.93 -20.39 -9.43
N GLN A 61 -10.85 -20.60 -10.38
CA GLN A 61 -10.88 -21.80 -11.21
C GLN A 61 -9.62 -21.92 -12.07
N ASN A 62 -9.17 -20.79 -12.61
CA ASN A 62 -7.99 -20.70 -13.44
C ASN A 62 -6.72 -20.97 -12.61
N LEU A 63 -6.67 -20.51 -11.35
CA LEU A 63 -5.62 -20.84 -10.40
C LEU A 63 -5.67 -22.30 -9.90
N ALA A 64 -6.81 -23.01 -10.02
CA ALA A 64 -6.92 -24.39 -9.56
C ALA A 64 -6.16 -25.38 -10.46
N TRP A 65 -5.95 -25.03 -11.74
CA TRP A 65 -5.16 -25.82 -12.67
C TRP A 65 -3.72 -25.33 -12.72
N LYS A 66 -2.77 -26.17 -12.27
CA LYS A 66 -1.37 -25.76 -12.03
C LYS A 66 -0.39 -26.09 -13.15
N GLU A 67 -0.79 -26.80 -14.20
CA GLU A 67 0.13 -27.22 -15.27
C GLU A 67 0.47 -26.10 -16.27
N VAL A 68 -0.32 -25.02 -16.29
CA VAL A 68 -0.09 -23.87 -17.16
C VAL A 68 -0.29 -22.56 -16.40
N GLU A 69 0.29 -21.48 -16.93
CA GLU A 69 0.10 -20.14 -16.40
C GLU A 69 -1.38 -19.73 -16.42
N PRO A 70 -1.86 -19.03 -15.38
CA PRO A 70 -3.20 -18.50 -15.38
C PRO A 70 -3.36 -17.42 -16.47
N TYR A 71 -4.54 -17.35 -17.06
CA TYR A 71 -4.89 -16.27 -17.97
C TYR A 71 -4.96 -14.93 -17.24
N PRO A 72 -4.51 -13.84 -17.88
CA PRO A 72 -4.53 -12.52 -17.27
C PRO A 72 -5.96 -12.02 -17.03
N LEU A 73 -6.11 -11.12 -16.07
CA LEU A 73 -7.42 -10.66 -15.60
C LEU A 73 -8.25 -9.99 -16.70
N ASP A 74 -7.63 -9.31 -17.66
CA ASP A 74 -8.33 -8.68 -18.79
C ASP A 74 -9.01 -9.73 -19.70
N VAL A 75 -8.36 -10.88 -19.91
CA VAL A 75 -8.92 -12.02 -20.64
C VAL A 75 -10.08 -12.64 -19.86
N LEU A 76 -9.93 -12.84 -18.55
CA LEU A 76 -11.01 -13.35 -17.69
C LEU A 76 -12.20 -12.38 -17.60
N VAL A 77 -11.94 -11.07 -17.65
CA VAL A 77 -12.97 -10.04 -17.77
C VAL A 77 -13.71 -10.17 -19.10
N ALA A 78 -13.01 -10.38 -20.22
CA ALA A 78 -13.65 -10.62 -21.52
C ALA A 78 -14.48 -11.92 -21.54
N GLU A 79 -13.96 -12.99 -20.93
CA GLU A 79 -14.66 -14.27 -20.79
C GLU A 79 -15.96 -14.10 -19.99
N SER A 80 -15.91 -13.46 -18.82
CA SER A 80 -17.10 -13.22 -17.99
C SER A 80 -18.12 -12.28 -18.65
N GLN A 81 -17.68 -11.29 -19.43
CA GLN A 81 -18.58 -10.48 -20.26
C GLN A 81 -19.33 -11.34 -21.29
N GLY A 82 -18.61 -12.22 -21.99
CA GLY A 82 -19.21 -13.14 -22.97
C GLY A 82 -20.18 -14.12 -22.32
N MET A 83 -19.81 -14.71 -21.20
CA MET A 83 -20.63 -15.65 -20.42
C MET A 83 -21.94 -14.99 -19.97
N ILE A 84 -21.87 -13.87 -19.25
CA ILE A 84 -23.06 -13.16 -18.74
C ILE A 84 -23.91 -12.65 -19.91
N GLY A 85 -23.27 -12.07 -20.91
CA GLY A 85 -23.94 -11.56 -22.10
C GLY A 85 -24.70 -12.65 -22.86
N TYR A 86 -24.10 -13.84 -23.01
CA TYR A 86 -24.76 -15.01 -23.61
C TYR A 86 -26.00 -15.42 -22.81
N MET A 87 -25.89 -15.54 -21.49
CA MET A 87 -27.02 -15.95 -20.62
C MET A 87 -28.17 -14.94 -20.67
N LEU A 88 -27.85 -13.64 -20.67
CA LEU A 88 -28.82 -12.55 -20.83
C LEU A 88 -29.47 -12.59 -22.22
N ALA A 89 -28.68 -12.74 -23.27
CA ALA A 89 -29.16 -12.77 -24.65
C ALA A 89 -30.10 -13.95 -24.89
N GLN A 90 -29.77 -15.14 -24.39
CA GLN A 90 -30.65 -16.32 -24.44
C GLN A 90 -31.96 -16.07 -23.71
N SER A 91 -31.90 -15.58 -22.47
CA SER A 91 -33.10 -15.35 -21.64
C SER A 91 -34.03 -14.27 -22.20
N LEU A 92 -33.46 -13.21 -22.80
CA LEU A 92 -34.23 -12.16 -23.46
C LEU A 92 -34.80 -12.63 -24.79
N SER A 93 -34.03 -13.36 -25.61
CA SER A 93 -34.50 -13.85 -26.91
C SER A 93 -35.64 -14.86 -26.80
N ALA A 94 -35.75 -15.54 -25.65
CA ALA A 94 -36.89 -16.39 -25.33
C ALA A 94 -38.19 -15.60 -25.04
N GLN A 95 -38.14 -14.28 -24.87
CA GLN A 95 -39.32 -13.47 -24.60
C GLN A 95 -40.13 -13.18 -25.88
N PRO A 96 -41.48 -13.27 -25.83
CA PRO A 96 -42.31 -12.96 -26.98
C PRO A 96 -42.10 -11.53 -27.49
N GLN A 97 -41.93 -11.40 -28.81
CA GLN A 97 -41.74 -10.11 -29.51
C GLN A 97 -40.46 -9.37 -29.11
N MET A 98 -39.46 -10.05 -28.56
CA MET A 98 -38.16 -9.45 -28.30
C MET A 98 -37.45 -9.13 -29.63
N PRO A 99 -36.91 -7.91 -29.81
CA PRO A 99 -36.02 -7.60 -30.93
C PRO A 99 -34.74 -8.45 -30.89
N PRO A 100 -33.99 -8.57 -31.98
CA PRO A 100 -32.70 -9.25 -31.98
C PRO A 100 -31.77 -8.73 -30.88
N VAL A 101 -31.25 -9.66 -30.07
CA VAL A 101 -30.34 -9.37 -28.96
C VAL A 101 -28.94 -9.85 -29.35
N THR A 102 -27.93 -9.01 -29.13
CA THR A 102 -26.52 -9.36 -29.38
C THR A 102 -25.67 -8.92 -28.20
N THR A 103 -24.60 -9.66 -27.95
CA THR A 103 -23.60 -9.38 -26.92
C THR A 103 -22.39 -8.72 -27.57
N VAL A 104 -21.94 -7.61 -26.99
CA VAL A 104 -20.75 -6.89 -27.44
C VAL A 104 -19.74 -6.91 -26.31
N LEU A 105 -18.55 -7.45 -26.57
CA LEU A 105 -17.41 -7.36 -25.66
C LEU A 105 -16.79 -5.97 -25.74
N THR A 106 -16.43 -5.40 -24.60
CA THR A 106 -15.78 -4.10 -24.51
C THR A 106 -14.46 -4.20 -23.74
N ARG A 107 -13.55 -3.26 -24.03
CA ARG A 107 -12.34 -3.04 -23.24
C ARG A 107 -12.42 -1.67 -22.58
N ILE A 108 -11.85 -1.57 -21.38
CA ILE A 108 -11.76 -0.33 -20.61
C ILE A 108 -10.27 -0.08 -20.38
N GLU A 109 -9.84 1.14 -20.69
CA GLU A 109 -8.52 1.63 -20.31
C GLU A 109 -8.67 2.42 -19.00
N VAL A 110 -7.84 2.08 -18.02
CA VAL A 110 -7.78 2.75 -16.72
C VAL A 110 -6.50 3.57 -16.69
N SER A 111 -6.59 4.81 -16.19
CA SER A 111 -5.42 5.67 -16.03
C SER A 111 -4.41 5.00 -15.10
N PRO A 112 -3.10 4.93 -15.45
CA PRO A 112 -2.09 4.38 -14.55
C PRO A 112 -1.94 5.17 -13.24
N ASP A 113 -2.35 6.45 -13.25
CA ASP A 113 -2.32 7.33 -12.08
C ASP A 113 -3.67 7.38 -11.31
N ASP A 114 -4.56 6.41 -11.52
CA ASP A 114 -5.86 6.40 -10.84
C ASP A 114 -5.69 6.26 -9.31
N PRO A 115 -6.19 7.20 -8.48
CA PRO A 115 -6.03 7.15 -7.04
C PRO A 115 -6.69 5.92 -6.39
N ALA A 116 -7.62 5.25 -7.08
CA ALA A 116 -8.23 4.00 -6.62
C ALA A 116 -7.20 2.86 -6.49
N PHE A 117 -6.04 2.95 -7.13
CA PHE A 117 -4.94 1.99 -6.91
C PHE A 117 -4.30 2.13 -5.51
N LEU A 118 -4.37 3.31 -4.90
CA LEU A 118 -3.83 3.55 -3.56
C LEU A 118 -4.73 2.95 -2.48
N GLN A 119 -6.05 2.95 -2.72
CA GLN A 119 -7.04 2.43 -1.79
C GLN A 119 -8.15 1.67 -2.53
N PRO A 120 -7.94 0.40 -2.87
CA PRO A 120 -8.95 -0.40 -3.55
C PRO A 120 -10.11 -0.70 -2.60
N GLU A 121 -11.30 -0.16 -2.89
CA GLU A 121 -12.51 -0.36 -2.09
C GLU A 121 -13.40 -1.50 -2.60
N LYS A 122 -13.10 -2.06 -3.78
CA LYS A 122 -13.97 -3.01 -4.47
C LYS A 122 -13.20 -4.25 -4.94
N PHE A 123 -13.37 -5.35 -4.20
CA PHE A 123 -12.73 -6.63 -4.46
C PHE A 123 -13.51 -7.50 -5.45
N ILE A 124 -12.81 -8.44 -6.10
CA ILE A 124 -13.38 -9.51 -6.92
C ILE A 124 -13.21 -10.86 -6.21
N GLY A 125 -14.12 -11.79 -6.44
CA GLY A 125 -14.06 -13.14 -5.86
C GLY A 125 -14.85 -13.31 -4.56
N PRO A 126 -14.70 -14.48 -3.91
CA PRO A 126 -15.40 -14.81 -2.69
C PRO A 126 -14.81 -14.05 -1.49
N VAL A 127 -15.59 -14.01 -0.41
CA VAL A 127 -15.09 -13.59 0.89
C VAL A 127 -14.47 -14.82 1.57
N TYR A 128 -13.18 -14.74 1.90
CA TYR A 128 -12.45 -15.82 2.57
C TYR A 128 -12.94 -16.03 4.00
N GLN A 129 -12.88 -17.28 4.48
CA GLN A 129 -13.07 -17.55 5.91
C GLN A 129 -11.85 -17.05 6.70
N PRO A 130 -11.99 -16.75 8.01
CA PRO A 130 -10.89 -16.23 8.82
C PRO A 130 -9.60 -17.05 8.76
N GLU A 131 -9.72 -18.39 8.73
CA GLU A 131 -8.57 -19.31 8.64
C GLU A 131 -7.84 -19.22 7.30
N GLU A 132 -8.58 -19.11 6.20
CA GLU A 132 -8.01 -18.93 4.86
C GLU A 132 -7.37 -17.55 4.71
N GLN A 133 -8.00 -16.53 5.30
CA GLN A 133 -7.46 -15.18 5.36
C GLN A 133 -6.13 -15.15 6.12
N GLU A 134 -6.05 -15.75 7.30
CA GLU A 134 -4.82 -15.80 8.09
C GLU A 134 -3.67 -16.49 7.34
N ALA A 135 -3.97 -17.58 6.62
CA ALA A 135 -2.98 -18.27 5.79
C ALA A 135 -2.47 -17.38 4.63
N LEU A 136 -3.37 -16.63 3.99
CA LEU A 136 -3.01 -15.71 2.90
C LEU A 136 -2.26 -14.46 3.40
N GLU A 137 -2.50 -14.04 4.64
CA GLU A 137 -1.87 -12.90 5.32
C GLU A 137 -0.54 -13.24 6.02
N ALA A 138 -0.18 -14.53 6.11
CA ALA A 138 1.06 -14.97 6.75
C ALA A 138 2.27 -14.22 6.16
N ALA A 139 3.13 -13.60 6.97
CA ALA A 139 4.29 -12.85 6.50
C ALA A 139 5.57 -13.70 6.51
N TYR A 140 6.41 -13.51 5.49
CA TYR A 140 7.75 -14.11 5.41
C TYR A 140 8.61 -13.72 6.62
N GLY A 141 9.18 -14.72 7.29
CA GLY A 141 10.01 -14.52 8.49
C GLY A 141 9.23 -14.31 9.79
N TRP A 142 7.91 -14.53 9.78
CA TRP A 142 7.07 -14.44 10.97
C TRP A 142 6.17 -15.67 11.12
N GLN A 143 5.09 -15.75 10.33
CA GLN A 143 4.17 -16.90 10.34
C GLN A 143 4.60 -18.01 9.37
N ARG A 144 5.50 -17.69 8.42
CA ARG A 144 6.15 -18.63 7.51
C ARG A 144 7.65 -18.38 7.48
N ASP A 145 8.42 -19.35 6.97
CA ASP A 145 9.88 -19.23 6.84
C ASP A 145 10.28 -17.96 6.06
N GLY A 146 11.41 -17.36 6.43
CA GLY A 146 11.89 -16.08 5.90
C GLY A 146 13.22 -16.18 5.15
N GLY A 147 13.75 -15.02 4.73
CA GLY A 147 14.93 -14.93 3.86
C GLY A 147 16.29 -15.22 4.49
N HIS A 148 16.36 -15.72 5.73
CA HIS A 148 17.62 -16.15 6.36
C HIS A 148 17.93 -17.61 6.03
N ALA A 149 17.92 -17.94 4.74
CA ALA A 149 18.22 -19.24 4.16
C ALA A 149 18.71 -19.03 2.72
N GLU A 150 19.48 -19.98 2.17
CA GLU A 150 19.98 -19.91 0.79
C GLU A 150 18.85 -19.88 -0.25
N TYR A 151 17.69 -20.45 0.09
CA TYR A 151 16.49 -20.47 -0.76
C TYR A 151 15.25 -20.13 0.07
N LEU A 152 14.30 -19.44 -0.56
CA LEU A 152 12.99 -19.10 0.01
C LEU A 152 11.88 -19.48 -0.98
N LEU A 153 10.84 -20.17 -0.50
CA LEU A 153 9.64 -20.41 -1.28
C LEU A 153 8.77 -19.13 -1.28
N ALA A 154 8.92 -18.30 -2.30
CA ALA A 154 8.12 -17.09 -2.48
C ALA A 154 6.91 -17.34 -3.39
N GLU A 155 5.77 -16.73 -3.06
CA GLU A 155 4.60 -16.71 -3.93
C GLU A 155 4.78 -15.62 -4.99
N GLU A 156 4.42 -15.91 -6.24
CA GLU A 156 4.57 -14.98 -7.37
C GLU A 156 3.90 -13.62 -7.11
N LYS A 157 2.73 -13.63 -6.46
CA LYS A 157 1.98 -12.41 -6.11
C LYS A 157 2.73 -11.48 -5.14
N ASP A 158 3.72 -11.98 -4.42
CA ASP A 158 4.51 -11.23 -3.43
C ASP A 158 5.84 -10.71 -4.03
N LEU A 159 6.10 -11.02 -5.31
CA LEU A 159 7.32 -10.62 -6.00
C LEU A 159 7.17 -9.23 -6.64
N ILE A 160 8.20 -8.42 -6.45
CA ILE A 160 8.33 -7.11 -7.08
C ILE A 160 9.59 -7.15 -7.94
N LEU A 161 9.47 -6.69 -9.18
CA LEU A 161 10.62 -6.58 -10.07
C LEU A 161 11.58 -5.51 -9.55
N LEU A 162 12.83 -5.89 -9.26
CA LEU A 162 13.85 -4.95 -8.81
C LEU A 162 14.48 -4.25 -10.02
N PRO A 163 14.40 -2.91 -10.14
CA PRO A 163 15.08 -2.17 -11.19
C PRO A 163 16.61 -2.41 -11.20
N ASP A 164 17.21 -2.55 -12.38
CA ASP A 164 18.64 -2.87 -12.57
C ASP A 164 19.61 -1.91 -11.86
N ALA A 165 19.19 -0.67 -11.58
CA ALA A 165 20.01 0.33 -10.87
C ALA A 165 20.12 0.07 -9.35
N LEU A 166 19.18 -0.69 -8.79
CA LEU A 166 19.13 -1.05 -7.38
C LEU A 166 19.86 -2.38 -7.15
N SER A 167 20.60 -2.47 -6.05
CA SER A 167 21.27 -3.71 -5.67
C SER A 167 20.30 -4.58 -4.86
N TYR A 168 20.65 -5.86 -4.69
CA TYR A 168 19.91 -6.75 -3.78
C TYR A 168 19.83 -6.19 -2.35
N GLU A 169 20.87 -5.47 -1.91
CA GLU A 169 20.85 -4.78 -0.62
C GLU A 169 19.80 -3.65 -0.56
N ASP A 170 19.58 -2.91 -1.65
CA ASP A 170 18.49 -1.93 -1.72
C ASP A 170 17.13 -2.63 -1.69
N GLY A 171 16.94 -3.69 -2.49
CA GLY A 171 15.71 -4.48 -2.52
C GLY A 171 15.34 -5.06 -1.16
N ALA A 172 16.32 -5.64 -0.46
CA ALA A 172 16.16 -6.15 0.90
C ALA A 172 15.82 -5.06 1.93
N PHE A 173 16.18 -3.81 1.66
CA PHE A 173 15.83 -2.69 2.53
C PHE A 173 14.45 -2.10 2.20
N ILE A 174 14.05 -2.10 0.92
CA ILE A 174 12.72 -1.73 0.42
C ILE A 174 11.63 -2.57 1.07
N SER A 175 11.83 -3.89 1.19
CA SER A 175 10.84 -4.82 1.76
C SER A 175 10.53 -4.59 3.24
N CYS A 176 11.27 -3.73 3.94
CA CYS A 176 11.06 -3.44 5.34
C CYS A 176 11.30 -1.95 5.65
N GLY A 177 12.51 -1.57 6.07
CA GLY A 177 12.76 -0.26 6.67
C GLY A 177 12.50 0.93 5.75
N VAL A 178 12.81 0.80 4.45
CA VAL A 178 12.52 1.84 3.46
C VAL A 178 11.03 1.87 3.11
N GLY A 179 10.40 0.70 2.90
CA GLY A 179 8.97 0.60 2.62
C GLY A 179 8.11 1.20 3.74
N THR A 180 8.38 0.85 5.00
CA THR A 180 7.70 1.43 6.18
C THR A 180 7.87 2.95 6.25
N ALA A 181 9.06 3.47 5.93
CA ALA A 181 9.28 4.92 5.88
C ALA A 181 8.53 5.57 4.71
N TYR A 182 8.48 4.92 3.54
CA TYR A 182 7.77 5.40 2.35
C TYR A 182 6.26 5.52 2.61
N GLU A 183 5.65 4.54 3.26
CA GLU A 183 4.25 4.64 3.68
C GLU A 183 4.04 5.84 4.60
N GLY A 184 4.94 6.05 5.57
CA GLY A 184 4.89 7.21 6.46
C GLY A 184 4.98 8.55 5.72
N ILE A 185 5.80 8.62 4.68
CA ILE A 185 5.94 9.80 3.80
C ILE A 185 4.66 10.06 3.01
N LEU A 186 4.03 9.01 2.46
CA LEU A 186 2.78 9.13 1.72
C LEU A 186 1.61 9.53 2.63
N ARG A 187 1.47 8.89 3.79
CA ARG A 187 0.43 9.20 4.79
C ARG A 187 0.62 10.57 5.43
N GLY A 188 1.87 11.02 5.55
CA GLY A 188 2.22 12.38 5.94
C GLY A 188 2.02 13.40 4.82
N GLU A 189 1.67 12.96 3.60
CA GLU A 189 1.46 13.80 2.42
C GLU A 189 2.64 14.78 2.21
N VAL A 190 3.87 14.29 2.41
CA VAL A 190 5.07 15.13 2.36
C VAL A 190 5.30 15.67 0.95
N SER A 191 5.55 16.96 0.88
CA SER A 191 5.72 17.72 -0.36
C SER A 191 6.88 18.69 -0.27
N GLY A 192 7.24 19.31 -1.39
CA GLY A 192 8.31 20.31 -1.44
C GLY A 192 8.01 21.63 -0.73
N SER A 193 6.80 21.80 -0.20
CA SER A 193 6.45 22.96 0.63
C SER A 193 6.78 22.75 2.11
N ASP A 194 7.00 21.50 2.54
CA ASP A 194 6.99 21.11 3.95
C ASP A 194 8.37 21.21 4.61
N ASN A 195 8.39 21.76 5.83
CA ASN A 195 9.44 21.49 6.81
C ASN A 195 9.12 20.15 7.50
N VAL A 196 10.00 19.16 7.34
CA VAL A 196 9.83 17.82 7.86
C VAL A 196 10.69 17.62 9.10
N LEU A 197 10.08 17.21 10.21
CA LEU A 197 10.75 16.74 11.42
C LEU A 197 10.74 15.21 11.46
N VAL A 198 11.87 14.58 11.74
CA VAL A 198 11.98 13.15 11.99
C VAL A 198 12.55 12.91 13.38
N VAL A 199 11.79 12.26 14.24
CA VAL A 199 12.19 11.91 15.61
C VAL A 199 12.52 10.43 15.69
N GLY A 200 13.75 10.10 16.08
CA GLY A 200 14.32 8.76 16.05
C GLY A 200 14.99 8.47 14.70
N LEU A 201 16.32 8.54 14.68
CA LEU A 201 17.16 8.36 13.50
C LEU A 201 17.76 6.96 13.44
N GLY A 202 16.95 5.95 13.75
CA GLY A 202 17.25 4.56 13.42
C GLY A 202 17.20 4.31 11.90
N PRO A 203 17.27 3.03 11.45
CA PRO A 203 17.13 2.70 10.03
C PRO A 203 15.92 3.37 9.37
N VAL A 204 14.74 3.28 9.98
CA VAL A 204 13.49 3.83 9.44
C VAL A 204 13.56 5.36 9.36
N GLY A 205 14.01 6.04 10.42
CA GLY A 205 14.09 7.50 10.44
C GLY A 205 15.09 8.06 9.42
N MET A 206 16.24 7.41 9.23
CA MET A 206 17.19 7.80 8.17
C MET A 206 16.57 7.64 6.78
N MET A 207 15.80 6.59 6.55
CA MET A 207 15.09 6.40 5.28
C MET A 207 13.94 7.40 5.11
N ALA A 208 13.22 7.74 6.18
CA ALA A 208 12.20 8.78 6.15
C ALA A 208 12.78 10.14 5.73
N MET A 209 13.96 10.51 6.27
CA MET A 209 14.67 11.72 5.83
C MET A 209 15.12 11.63 4.36
N MET A 210 15.68 10.49 3.94
CA MET A 210 16.08 10.27 2.55
C MET A 210 14.88 10.42 1.59
N LEU A 211 13.74 9.83 1.92
CA LEU A 211 12.52 9.86 1.11
C LEU A 211 11.84 11.23 1.13
N ALA A 212 11.84 11.93 2.27
CA ALA A 212 11.40 13.33 2.35
C ALA A 212 12.22 14.22 1.41
N LYS A 213 13.54 14.01 1.36
CA LYS A 213 14.43 14.71 0.42
C LYS A 213 14.08 14.37 -1.03
N GLY A 214 13.80 13.10 -1.33
CA GLY A 214 13.34 12.66 -2.66
C GLY A 214 12.02 13.33 -3.09
N ARG A 215 11.08 13.53 -2.15
CA ARG A 215 9.84 14.28 -2.37
C ARG A 215 10.04 15.81 -2.44
N GLY A 216 11.28 16.27 -2.30
CA GLY A 216 11.67 17.67 -2.42
C GLY A 216 11.40 18.52 -1.19
N ALA A 217 11.21 17.92 0.00
CA ALA A 217 10.92 18.63 1.24
C ALA A 217 11.82 19.85 1.43
N LYS A 218 11.20 20.98 1.82
CA LYS A 218 11.87 22.28 1.90
C LYS A 218 13.01 22.29 2.91
N ARG A 219 12.82 21.59 4.02
CA ARG A 219 13.79 21.46 5.10
C ARG A 219 13.57 20.16 5.86
N ILE A 220 14.64 19.50 6.25
CA ILE A 220 14.60 18.24 6.99
C ILE A 220 15.38 18.39 8.30
N ILE A 221 14.69 18.14 9.41
CA ILE A 221 15.19 18.27 10.78
C ILE A 221 15.19 16.88 11.41
N GLY A 222 16.36 16.39 11.82
CA GLY A 222 16.52 15.12 12.50
C GLY A 222 16.70 15.29 14.01
N VAL A 223 16.07 14.42 14.81
CA VAL A 223 16.26 14.37 16.26
C VAL A 223 16.52 12.95 16.72
N ASP A 224 17.57 12.75 17.51
CA ASP A 224 17.88 11.46 18.15
C ASP A 224 18.47 11.67 19.56
N MET A 225 18.45 10.62 20.39
CA MET A 225 19.15 10.61 21.68
C MET A 225 20.66 10.38 21.51
N LEU A 226 21.06 9.72 20.43
CA LEU A 226 22.42 9.25 20.20
C LEU A 226 23.19 10.17 19.23
N PRO A 227 24.28 10.83 19.66
CA PRO A 227 25.11 11.66 18.79
C PRO A 227 25.62 10.95 17.53
N GLU A 228 25.91 9.65 17.63
CA GLU A 228 26.36 8.82 16.52
C GLU A 228 25.30 8.67 15.41
N ARG A 229 24.01 8.67 15.76
CA ARG A 229 22.91 8.62 14.79
C ARG A 229 22.78 9.92 14.02
N LEU A 230 22.93 11.05 14.71
CA LEU A 230 22.99 12.38 14.10
C LEU A 230 24.19 12.49 13.16
N ALA A 231 25.36 11.99 13.58
CA ALA A 231 26.56 11.99 12.74
C ALA A 231 26.36 11.14 11.47
N MET A 232 25.76 9.96 11.59
CA MET A 232 25.46 9.09 10.46
C MET A 232 24.45 9.71 9.49
N ALA A 233 23.35 10.29 10.01
CA ALA A 233 22.38 11.02 9.18
C ALA A 233 23.02 12.21 8.44
N LYS A 234 23.94 12.93 9.10
CA LYS A 234 24.70 14.02 8.49
C LYS A 234 25.62 13.50 7.37
N GLN A 235 26.32 12.38 7.60
CA GLN A 235 27.20 11.77 6.61
C GLN A 235 26.43 11.27 5.38
N LEU A 236 25.21 10.76 5.58
CA LEU A 236 24.31 10.39 4.48
C LEU A 236 23.78 11.59 3.71
N GLY A 237 23.89 12.81 4.27
CA GLY A 237 23.43 14.04 3.62
C GLY A 237 21.91 14.11 3.49
N VAL A 238 21.16 13.52 4.42
CA VAL A 238 19.69 13.42 4.38
C VAL A 238 18.99 14.45 5.27
N MET A 239 19.72 15.23 6.07
CA MET A 239 19.16 16.26 6.95
C MET A 239 19.88 17.60 6.82
N ASP A 240 19.16 18.69 7.05
CA ASP A 240 19.70 20.06 7.10
C ASP A 240 20.11 20.45 8.52
N HIS A 241 19.32 20.01 9.52
CA HIS A 241 19.54 20.30 10.93
C HIS A 241 19.41 19.02 11.75
N GLY A 242 20.25 18.89 12.79
CA GLY A 242 20.23 17.74 13.70
C GLY A 242 20.33 18.20 15.15
N TYR A 243 19.47 17.67 16.01
CA TYR A 243 19.44 18.01 17.44
C TYR A 243 19.42 16.75 18.32
N LEU A 244 20.07 16.84 19.49
CA LEU A 244 19.89 15.83 20.52
C LEU A 244 18.52 15.99 21.16
N ALA A 245 17.81 14.90 21.39
CA ALA A 245 16.47 14.96 21.98
C ALA A 245 16.50 15.45 23.45
N THR A 246 17.69 15.48 24.08
CA THR A 246 17.94 16.10 25.39
C THR A 246 18.12 17.62 25.34
N THR A 247 18.07 18.24 24.17
CA THR A 247 18.16 19.71 24.04
C THR A 247 16.93 20.35 24.68
N GLU A 248 17.15 21.22 25.66
CA GLU A 248 16.07 21.96 26.32
C GLU A 248 15.36 22.91 25.34
N GLY A 249 14.04 23.01 25.43
CA GLY A 249 13.24 23.93 24.59
C GLY A 249 13.18 23.55 23.11
N LEU A 250 13.41 22.27 22.77
CA LEU A 250 13.48 21.82 21.38
C LEU A 250 12.23 22.15 20.53
N PRO A 251 10.98 22.04 21.04
CA PRO A 251 9.80 22.50 20.30
C PRO A 251 9.88 23.98 19.90
N GLN A 252 10.37 24.85 20.80
CA GLN A 252 10.51 26.29 20.54
C GLN A 252 11.62 26.56 19.51
N ILE A 253 12.76 25.86 19.61
CA ILE A 253 13.85 25.96 18.64
C ILE A 253 13.36 25.57 17.24
N ILE A 254 12.61 24.47 17.13
CA ILE A 254 12.04 24.02 15.86
C ILE A 254 11.04 25.05 15.34
N ALA A 255 10.16 25.60 16.19
CA ALA A 255 9.20 26.62 15.81
C ALA A 255 9.87 27.90 15.29
N GLU A 256 10.95 28.37 15.93
CA GLU A 256 11.72 29.52 15.48
C GLU A 256 12.39 29.26 14.12
N LEU A 257 12.99 28.08 13.94
CA LEU A 257 13.66 27.68 12.70
C LEU A 257 12.70 27.59 11.51
N THR A 258 11.46 27.15 11.76
CA THR A 258 10.45 26.84 10.73
C THR A 258 9.37 27.91 10.59
N HIS A 259 9.38 28.93 11.47
CA HIS A 259 8.35 29.97 11.58
C HIS A 259 6.96 29.44 11.99
N GLY A 260 6.92 28.45 12.89
CA GLY A 260 5.66 27.96 13.47
C GLY A 260 5.66 26.49 13.89
N GLY A 261 6.63 25.70 13.44
CA GLY A 261 6.74 24.26 13.69
C GLY A 261 6.95 23.48 12.40
N ALA A 262 7.17 22.18 12.50
CA ALA A 262 7.24 21.31 11.32
C ALA A 262 5.84 21.13 10.70
N ASP A 263 5.74 21.25 9.37
CA ASP A 263 4.49 21.00 8.64
C ASP A 263 4.11 19.50 8.69
N VAL A 264 5.14 18.64 8.71
CA VAL A 264 5.03 17.20 8.92
C VAL A 264 6.06 16.74 9.95
N ALA A 265 5.61 16.06 11.00
CA ALA A 265 6.49 15.37 11.94
C ALA A 265 6.29 13.85 11.85
N LEU A 266 7.40 13.12 11.74
CA LEU A 266 7.44 11.66 11.65
C LEU A 266 8.09 11.11 12.92
N ASP A 267 7.34 10.38 13.74
CA ASP A 267 7.92 9.60 14.84
C ASP A 267 8.34 8.22 14.35
N CYS A 268 9.65 8.00 14.32
CA CYS A 268 10.28 6.72 14.05
C CYS A 268 10.94 6.12 15.32
N SER A 269 10.70 6.72 16.49
CA SER A 269 11.33 6.30 17.75
C SER A 269 10.54 5.22 18.49
N GLY A 270 9.21 5.19 18.34
CA GLY A 270 8.34 4.24 19.00
C GLY A 270 8.16 4.47 20.51
N ASN A 271 8.73 5.54 21.08
CA ASN A 271 8.64 5.83 22.53
C ASN A 271 7.81 7.07 22.84
N ALA A 272 7.33 7.16 24.10
CA ALA A 272 6.41 8.21 24.53
C ALA A 272 6.98 9.63 24.36
N ALA A 273 8.24 9.85 24.76
CA ALA A 273 8.88 11.16 24.71
C ALA A 273 9.09 11.63 23.26
N GLY A 274 9.51 10.73 22.37
CA GLY A 274 9.70 11.04 20.95
C GLY A 274 8.39 11.40 20.26
N ARG A 275 7.31 10.66 20.54
CA ARG A 275 5.96 10.97 20.03
C ARG A 275 5.45 12.32 20.51
N LEU A 276 5.59 12.60 21.80
CA LEU A 276 5.18 13.88 22.37
C LEU A 276 5.98 15.04 21.76
N LEU A 277 7.30 14.87 21.62
CA LEU A 277 8.16 15.86 20.96
C LEU A 277 7.73 16.11 19.52
N ALA A 278 7.45 15.05 18.74
CA ALA A 278 6.97 15.17 17.36
C ALA A 278 5.66 15.98 17.32
N LEU A 279 4.70 15.66 18.17
CA LEU A 279 3.42 16.37 18.27
C LEU A 279 3.61 17.85 18.65
N GLN A 280 4.37 18.13 19.70
CA GLN A 280 4.57 19.49 20.22
C GLN A 280 5.39 20.38 19.30
N SER A 281 6.26 19.79 18.47
CA SER A 281 7.09 20.51 17.50
C SER A 281 6.42 20.69 16.13
N THR A 282 5.18 20.20 15.96
CA THR A 282 4.41 20.32 14.72
C THR A 282 3.71 21.68 14.65
N ALA A 283 3.64 22.28 13.48
CA ALA A 283 2.96 23.55 13.27
C ALA A 283 1.45 23.46 13.52
N ASP A 284 0.79 24.62 13.64
CA ASP A 284 -0.66 24.70 13.54
C ASP A 284 -1.12 24.07 12.22
N TRP A 285 -2.19 23.28 12.26
CA TRP A 285 -2.74 22.53 11.13
C TRP A 285 -1.81 21.44 10.53
N GLY A 286 -0.65 21.22 11.15
CA GLY A 286 0.34 20.25 10.70
C GLY A 286 -0.08 18.79 10.90
N ARG A 287 0.75 17.90 10.34
CA ARG A 287 0.51 16.45 10.31
C ARG A 287 1.57 15.73 11.13
N VAL A 288 1.14 14.84 12.01
CA VAL A 288 2.03 13.96 12.78
C VAL A 288 1.78 12.53 12.35
N VAL A 289 2.82 11.83 11.93
CA VAL A 289 2.76 10.42 11.56
C VAL A 289 3.52 9.59 12.58
N TYR A 290 2.82 8.69 13.27
CA TYR A 290 3.44 7.72 14.16
C TYR A 290 3.74 6.45 13.37
N ILE A 291 5.04 6.20 13.15
CA ILE A 291 5.58 5.08 12.39
C ILE A 291 6.25 4.06 13.32
N GLY A 292 6.99 4.54 14.32
CA GLY A 292 7.66 3.68 15.29
C GLY A 292 6.65 2.78 16.01
N GLU A 293 6.85 1.47 15.92
CA GLU A 293 5.95 0.48 16.53
C GLU A 293 6.18 0.38 18.05
N THR A 294 5.17 -0.08 18.79
CA THR A 294 5.16 -0.36 20.25
C THR A 294 4.99 0.86 21.16
N GLY A 295 4.65 0.65 22.44
CA GLY A 295 4.56 1.71 23.44
C GLY A 295 3.24 2.49 23.47
N LYS A 296 3.22 3.56 24.27
CA LYS A 296 2.08 4.47 24.47
C LYS A 296 2.57 5.91 24.48
N VAL A 297 1.67 6.87 24.33
CA VAL A 297 1.94 8.30 24.53
C VAL A 297 0.75 8.93 25.24
N GLU A 298 1.03 9.86 26.14
CA GLU A 298 0.05 10.71 26.82
C GLU A 298 0.36 12.16 26.43
N PHE A 299 -0.68 12.94 26.13
CA PHE A 299 -0.58 14.35 25.75
C PHE A 299 -1.88 15.08 26.11
N GLU A 300 -1.81 16.39 26.25
CA GLU A 300 -2.97 17.22 26.58
C GLU A 300 -3.81 17.46 25.34
N VAL A 301 -5.00 16.84 25.25
CA VAL A 301 -5.84 16.88 24.05
C VAL A 301 -6.15 18.32 23.61
N SER A 302 -6.49 19.21 24.53
CA SER A 302 -6.80 20.60 24.18
C SER A 302 -5.54 21.37 23.76
N ALA A 303 -4.50 21.31 24.57
CA ALA A 303 -3.30 22.14 24.41
C ALA A 303 -2.39 21.64 23.28
N ASP A 304 -2.17 20.34 23.15
CA ASP A 304 -1.24 19.77 22.17
C ASP A 304 -1.91 19.43 20.83
N LEU A 305 -3.24 19.24 20.77
CA LEU A 305 -3.94 18.80 19.56
C LEU A 305 -5.01 19.78 19.08
N MET A 306 -6.03 20.08 19.89
CA MET A 306 -7.21 20.83 19.43
C MET A 306 -6.93 22.30 19.15
N HIS A 307 -6.24 23.02 20.04
CA HIS A 307 -5.96 24.44 19.85
C HIS A 307 -5.05 24.72 18.65
N HIS A 308 -4.22 23.74 18.29
CA HIS A 308 -3.33 23.80 17.11
C HIS A 308 -3.95 23.14 15.86
N GLN A 309 -5.09 22.47 15.99
CA GLN A 309 -5.78 21.77 14.90
C GLN A 309 -4.90 20.76 14.15
N ARG A 310 -4.02 20.05 14.88
CA ARG A 310 -3.09 19.06 14.32
C ARG A 310 -3.81 17.74 13.97
N ARG A 311 -3.25 16.99 13.01
CA ARG A 311 -3.70 15.64 12.65
C ARG A 311 -2.69 14.60 13.15
N ILE A 312 -3.16 13.53 13.80
CA ILE A 312 -2.32 12.38 14.17
C ILE A 312 -2.73 11.19 13.30
N ILE A 313 -1.74 10.59 12.64
CA ILE A 313 -1.92 9.52 11.66
C ILE A 313 -1.05 8.33 12.07
N GLY A 314 -1.65 7.16 12.23
CA GLY A 314 -0.89 5.91 12.34
C GLY A 314 -0.41 5.45 10.97
N SER A 315 0.80 4.91 10.90
CA SER A 315 1.37 4.27 9.71
C SER A 315 2.00 2.95 10.10
N TRP A 316 1.53 1.85 9.51
CA TRP A 316 2.03 0.50 9.77
C TRP A 316 2.29 -0.20 8.44
N VAL A 317 3.50 -0.77 8.31
CA VAL A 317 4.00 -1.49 7.13
C VAL A 317 3.78 -0.71 5.81
N THR A 318 3.89 -1.38 4.67
CA THR A 318 3.58 -0.80 3.36
C THR A 318 3.02 -1.89 2.44
N SER A 319 2.33 -1.49 1.36
CA SER A 319 1.79 -2.42 0.36
C SER A 319 2.84 -2.80 -0.69
N LEU A 320 2.66 -3.94 -1.36
CA LEU A 320 3.54 -4.36 -2.46
C LEU A 320 3.56 -3.32 -3.59
N PHE A 321 2.41 -2.73 -3.91
CA PHE A 321 2.31 -1.66 -4.91
C PHE A 321 3.12 -0.42 -4.53
N HIS A 322 3.06 0.00 -3.26
CA HIS A 322 3.87 1.11 -2.78
C HIS A 322 5.36 0.77 -2.70
N MET A 323 5.73 -0.49 -2.43
CA MET A 323 7.12 -0.95 -2.51
C MET A 323 7.65 -0.89 -3.96
N GLU A 324 6.87 -1.34 -4.94
CA GLU A 324 7.21 -1.23 -6.36
C GLU A 324 7.39 0.23 -6.77
N LYS A 325 6.42 1.08 -6.41
CA LYS A 325 6.52 2.52 -6.64
C LYS A 325 7.75 3.14 -5.96
N CYS A 326 8.06 2.73 -4.73
CA CYS A 326 9.24 3.17 -4.00
C CYS A 326 10.54 2.81 -4.73
N ALA A 327 10.63 1.60 -5.31
CA ALA A 327 11.80 1.18 -6.09
C ALA A 327 12.03 2.08 -7.31
N HIS A 328 10.95 2.46 -8.02
CA HIS A 328 11.01 3.40 -9.13
C HIS A 328 11.37 4.82 -8.67
N ASP A 329 10.68 5.35 -7.65
CA ASP A 329 10.93 6.69 -7.10
C ASP A 329 12.39 6.83 -6.63
N LEU A 330 12.96 5.82 -5.95
CA LEU A 330 14.37 5.82 -5.53
C LEU A 330 15.33 5.89 -6.72
N THR A 331 15.03 5.16 -7.79
CA THR A 331 15.83 5.16 -9.02
C THR A 331 15.79 6.53 -9.69
N ASP A 332 14.59 7.11 -9.82
CA ASP A 332 14.37 8.44 -10.42
C ASP A 332 15.04 9.55 -9.62
N TRP A 333 14.98 9.48 -8.29
CA TRP A 333 15.62 10.43 -7.39
C TRP A 333 17.11 10.15 -7.17
N LYS A 334 17.64 9.06 -7.72
CA LYS A 334 19.03 8.59 -7.55
C LYS A 334 19.43 8.49 -6.08
N LEU A 335 18.52 7.94 -5.27
CA LEU A 335 18.70 7.71 -3.85
C LEU A 335 18.99 6.22 -3.61
N TRP A 336 20.02 5.95 -2.80
CA TRP A 336 20.57 4.60 -2.65
C TRP A 336 20.54 4.18 -1.17
N PRO A 337 19.47 3.51 -0.70
CA PRO A 337 19.33 3.06 0.68
C PRO A 337 20.52 2.23 1.20
N ARG A 338 21.20 1.47 0.32
CA ARG A 338 22.43 0.72 0.62
C ARG A 338 23.51 1.54 1.32
N ASN A 339 23.54 2.86 1.12
CA ASN A 339 24.52 3.73 1.77
C ASN A 339 24.31 3.84 3.29
N ALA A 340 23.12 3.54 3.81
CA ALA A 340 22.85 3.49 5.25
C ALA A 340 23.19 2.12 5.88
N ILE A 341 23.63 1.14 5.09
CA ILE A 341 24.09 -0.16 5.60
C ILE A 341 25.46 0.01 6.21
N THR A 342 25.53 -0.31 7.50
CA THR A 342 26.74 -0.13 8.31
C THR A 342 27.54 -1.41 8.47
N HIS A 343 26.86 -2.56 8.46
CA HIS A 343 27.49 -3.86 8.69
C HIS A 343 26.90 -4.90 7.75
N ARG A 344 27.77 -5.78 7.24
CA ARG A 344 27.46 -6.91 6.37
C ARG A 344 27.98 -8.17 7.05
N PHE A 345 27.13 -9.16 7.18
CA PHE A 345 27.45 -10.46 7.77
C PHE A 345 27.11 -11.58 6.78
N SER A 346 27.72 -12.74 6.96
CA SER A 346 27.24 -13.97 6.31
C SER A 346 26.13 -14.63 7.12
N LEU A 347 25.46 -15.65 6.56
CA LEU A 347 24.40 -16.37 7.26
C LEU A 347 24.94 -17.09 8.52
N GLU A 348 26.17 -17.61 8.48
CA GLU A 348 26.82 -18.25 9.64
C GLU A 348 27.00 -17.29 10.81
N GLN A 349 27.06 -16.00 10.53
CA GLN A 349 27.23 -14.92 11.53
C GLN A 349 25.89 -14.28 11.93
N ALA A 350 24.75 -14.87 11.57
CA ALA A 350 23.44 -14.30 11.87
C ALA A 350 23.25 -13.98 13.36
N GLY A 351 23.75 -14.84 14.26
CA GLY A 351 23.69 -14.60 15.71
C GLY A 351 24.38 -13.30 16.13
N ASP A 352 25.56 -13.02 15.58
CA ASP A 352 26.30 -11.78 15.85
C ASP A 352 25.59 -10.57 15.23
N ALA A 353 25.02 -10.73 14.03
CA ALA A 353 24.24 -9.70 13.36
C ALA A 353 23.02 -9.27 14.20
N TYR A 354 22.28 -10.24 14.74
CA TYR A 354 21.14 -9.98 15.63
C TYR A 354 21.57 -9.34 16.95
N ALA A 355 22.67 -9.80 17.56
CA ALA A 355 23.19 -9.22 18.79
C ALA A 355 23.62 -7.74 18.60
N LEU A 356 24.26 -7.44 17.47
CA LEU A 356 24.63 -6.06 17.12
C LEU A 356 23.38 -5.18 16.92
N MET A 357 22.38 -5.67 16.18
CA MET A 357 21.13 -4.93 15.97
C MET A 357 20.40 -4.67 17.30
N ALA A 358 20.33 -5.67 18.18
CA ALA A 358 19.73 -5.55 19.51
C ALA A 358 20.48 -4.56 20.42
N SER A 359 21.79 -4.36 20.21
CA SER A 359 22.57 -3.37 20.98
C SER A 359 22.22 -1.91 20.64
N GLY A 360 21.55 -1.67 19.51
CA GLY A 360 21.18 -0.33 19.04
C GLY A 360 22.34 0.52 18.48
N LYS A 361 23.57 -0.02 18.41
CA LYS A 361 24.80 0.70 18.02
C LYS A 361 25.15 0.62 16.53
N CYS A 362 24.20 0.25 15.66
CA CYS A 362 24.41 0.12 14.22
C CYS A 362 23.34 0.83 13.40
N GLY A 363 23.66 1.31 12.20
CA GLY A 363 22.70 1.87 11.23
C GLY A 363 21.71 0.80 10.77
N LYS A 364 21.95 0.23 9.59
CA LYS A 364 21.33 -1.02 9.12
C LYS A 364 22.38 -2.13 9.09
N VAL A 365 21.93 -3.36 9.35
CA VAL A 365 22.69 -4.61 9.20
C VAL A 365 22.04 -5.43 8.09
N VAL A 366 22.85 -6.07 7.26
CA VAL A 366 22.40 -6.98 6.20
C VAL A 366 23.15 -8.31 6.28
N ILE A 367 22.46 -9.40 5.93
CA ILE A 367 23.05 -10.72 5.74
C ILE A 367 23.18 -10.93 4.24
N ASN A 368 24.40 -11.13 3.76
CA ASN A 368 24.69 -11.37 2.35
C ASN A 368 25.06 -12.84 2.15
N PHE A 369 24.60 -13.38 1.03
CA PHE A 369 25.00 -14.70 0.56
C PHE A 369 26.20 -14.54 -0.39
N PRO A 370 27.14 -15.50 -0.41
CA PRO A 370 28.19 -15.52 -1.41
C PRO A 370 27.58 -15.65 -2.81
N ASP A 371 28.19 -14.97 -3.79
CA ASP A 371 27.82 -15.05 -5.21
C ASP A 371 27.98 -16.46 -5.80
#